data_AF-A0A8T5PWS4-F1
#
_entry.id   AF-A0A8T5PWS4-F1
#
_cell.length_a   1.000
_cell.length_b   1.000
_cell.length_c   1.000
_cell.angle_alpha   90.00
_cell.angle_beta   90.00
_cell.angle_gamma   90.00
#
_symmetry.space_group_name_H-M   'P 1'
#
loop_
_entity.id
_entity.type
_entity.pdbx_description
1 polymer ?
#
loop_
_entity_poly.entity_id
_entity_poly.type
_entity_poly.pdbx_seq_one_letter_code
_entity_poly.pdbx_strand_id
1 'polypeptide(L)'
;MSNAYNLEEFVMILDSWGLTDVMLPFLLIFVVIFALMAKTRVLGEDKKKYNLVVALVIALLVVIPHVLNYYPPNGDVVEIINTALPQVSIIAVAVIMLLILIGLFGGEAKWMGSSLSGWIAIVSFIIILVIFGGAAGWWGNWSWFHSFLGGETVAIIVMILVFAIIVWWITRGEGKESEVNALSQVGKWVGDMFKK
;
A
#
# COMPACT_ATOMS: atom_id res chain seq x y z
N MET A 1 -20.39 37.70 5.91
CA MET A 1 -19.72 36.39 6.09
C MET A 1 -20.22 35.51 4.98
N SER A 2 -19.45 35.35 3.89
CA SER A 2 -19.82 34.39 2.85
C SER A 2 -19.43 33.01 3.34
N ASN A 3 -20.42 32.22 3.74
CA ASN A 3 -20.24 30.79 3.94
C ASN A 3 -20.01 30.19 2.56
N ALA A 4 -18.75 30.14 2.13
CA ALA A 4 -18.39 29.36 0.98
C ALA A 4 -18.53 27.91 1.41
N TYR A 5 -19.65 27.28 1.05
CA TYR A 5 -19.82 25.84 1.19
C TYR A 5 -18.61 25.18 0.52
N ASN A 6 -17.70 24.67 1.34
CA ASN A 6 -16.57 23.93 0.82
C ASN A 6 -17.07 22.53 0.43
N LEU A 7 -16.33 21.84 -0.45
CA LEU A 7 -16.74 20.51 -0.91
C LEU A 7 -16.84 19.50 0.24
N GLU A 8 -16.08 19.69 1.30
CA GLU A 8 -16.12 18.87 2.51
C GLU A 8 -17.48 18.98 3.22
N GLU A 9 -17.98 20.19 3.46
CA GLU A 9 -19.32 20.44 4.02
C GLU A 9 -20.42 19.86 3.13
N PHE A 10 -20.28 19.99 1.81
CA PHE A 10 -21.23 19.37 0.88
C PHE A 10 -21.25 17.84 1.02
N VAL A 11 -20.07 17.19 1.09
CA VAL A 11 -19.97 15.75 1.29
C VAL A 11 -20.54 15.33 2.64
N MET A 12 -20.27 16.07 3.72
CA MET A 12 -20.85 15.80 5.04
C MET A 12 -22.38 15.90 5.05
N ILE A 13 -22.94 16.87 4.32
CA ILE A 13 -24.40 16.99 4.17
C ILE A 13 -24.97 15.75 3.45
N LEU A 14 -24.36 15.34 2.32
CA LEU A 14 -24.80 14.16 1.59
C LEU A 14 -24.70 12.88 2.43
N ASP A 15 -23.61 12.74 3.19
CA ASP A 15 -23.38 11.63 4.11
C ASP A 15 -24.45 11.61 5.21
N SER A 16 -24.75 12.77 5.82
CA SER A 16 -25.79 12.89 6.84
C SER A 16 -27.21 12.53 6.35
N TRP A 17 -27.46 12.60 5.04
CA TRP A 17 -28.72 12.18 4.44
C TRP A 17 -28.77 10.67 4.15
N GLY A 18 -27.70 9.94 4.48
CA GLY A 18 -27.54 8.50 4.19
C GLY A 18 -27.27 8.22 2.72
N LEU A 19 -26.85 9.23 1.94
CA LEU A 19 -26.59 9.04 0.51
C LEU A 19 -25.43 8.07 0.29
N THR A 20 -24.38 8.19 1.09
CA THR A 20 -23.19 7.32 1.06
C THR A 20 -23.55 5.89 1.42
N ASP A 21 -24.28 5.70 2.53
CA ASP A 21 -24.72 4.41 3.04
C ASP A 21 -25.64 3.64 2.08
N VAL A 22 -26.41 4.35 1.25
CA VAL A 22 -27.32 3.74 0.27
C VAL A 22 -26.67 3.62 -1.10
N MET A 23 -26.14 4.73 -1.64
CA MET A 23 -25.73 4.81 -3.04
C MET A 23 -24.40 4.13 -3.33
N LEU A 24 -23.42 4.23 -2.42
CA LEU A 24 -22.11 3.59 -2.64
C LEU A 24 -22.22 2.06 -2.74
N PRO A 25 -22.83 1.35 -1.78
CA PRO A 25 -22.97 -0.10 -1.91
C PRO A 25 -23.91 -0.49 -3.05
N PHE A 26 -24.96 0.31 -3.32
CA PHE A 26 -25.85 0.06 -4.46
C PHE A 26 -25.11 0.09 -5.79
N LEU A 27 -24.34 1.14 -6.05
CA LEU A 27 -23.59 1.29 -7.29
C LEU A 27 -22.53 0.20 -7.42
N LEU A 28 -21.83 -0.12 -6.33
CA LEU A 28 -20.83 -1.18 -6.31
C LEU A 28 -21.44 -2.52 -6.72
N ILE A 29 -22.52 -2.95 -6.04
CA ILE A 29 -23.17 -4.24 -6.31
C ILE A 29 -23.79 -4.24 -7.70
N PHE A 30 -24.51 -3.19 -8.06
CA PHE A 30 -25.13 -3.05 -9.38
C PHE A 30 -24.11 -3.20 -10.50
N VAL A 31 -23.00 -2.43 -10.46
CA VAL A 31 -21.98 -2.45 -11.50
C VAL A 31 -21.28 -3.81 -11.57
N VAL A 32 -20.91 -4.39 -10.43
CA VAL A 32 -20.24 -5.69 -10.38
C VAL A 32 -21.14 -6.79 -10.94
N ILE A 33 -22.39 -6.89 -10.49
CA ILE A 33 -23.34 -7.90 -10.97
C ILE A 33 -23.65 -7.68 -12.45
N PHE A 34 -23.90 -6.44 -12.87
CA PHE A 34 -24.14 -6.13 -14.28
C PHE A 34 -22.96 -6.53 -15.17
N ALA A 35 -21.73 -6.17 -14.76
CA ALA A 35 -20.51 -6.49 -15.50
C ALA A 35 -20.26 -8.00 -15.56
N LEU A 36 -20.48 -8.72 -14.44
CA LEU A 36 -20.38 -10.17 -14.40
C LEU A 36 -21.39 -10.82 -15.33
N MET A 37 -22.67 -10.45 -15.28
CA MET A 37 -23.71 -10.98 -16.16
C MET A 37 -23.43 -10.68 -17.64
N ALA A 38 -22.91 -9.49 -17.95
CA ALA A 38 -22.51 -9.11 -19.30
C ALA A 38 -21.31 -9.93 -19.80
N LYS A 39 -20.34 -10.22 -18.92
CA LYS A 39 -19.14 -11.00 -19.25
C LYS A 39 -19.44 -12.49 -19.39
N THR A 40 -20.26 -13.05 -18.50
CA THR A 40 -20.59 -14.49 -18.49
C THR A 40 -21.71 -14.86 -19.44
N ARG A 41 -22.48 -13.87 -19.95
CA ARG A 41 -23.63 -14.08 -20.84
C ARG A 41 -24.67 -15.04 -20.24
N VAL A 42 -24.88 -14.98 -18.92
CA VAL A 42 -25.73 -15.92 -18.18
C VAL A 42 -27.20 -15.97 -18.67
N LEU A 43 -27.72 -14.85 -19.17
CA LEU A 43 -29.07 -14.76 -19.74
C LEU A 43 -29.10 -14.95 -21.27
N GLY A 44 -27.97 -15.29 -21.89
CA GLY A 44 -27.78 -15.40 -23.33
C GLY A 44 -27.16 -14.15 -23.96
N GLU A 45 -26.88 -14.25 -25.26
CA GLU A 45 -26.26 -13.17 -26.04
C GLU A 45 -27.20 -11.98 -26.25
N ASP A 46 -26.64 -10.77 -26.25
CA ASP A 46 -27.34 -9.49 -26.47
C ASP A 46 -28.51 -9.16 -25.53
N LYS A 47 -28.59 -9.81 -24.37
CA LYS A 47 -29.61 -9.54 -23.33
C LYS A 47 -29.24 -8.40 -22.38
N LYS A 48 -28.59 -7.34 -22.88
CA LYS A 48 -28.10 -6.20 -22.06
C LYS A 48 -29.18 -5.56 -21.19
N LYS A 49 -30.39 -5.37 -21.74
CA LYS A 49 -31.54 -4.78 -21.01
C LYS A 49 -31.96 -5.64 -19.82
N TYR A 50 -31.97 -6.96 -19.98
CA TYR A 50 -32.32 -7.89 -18.91
C TYR A 50 -31.23 -7.96 -17.85
N ASN A 51 -29.95 -8.00 -18.26
CA ASN A 51 -28.83 -7.93 -17.32
C ASN A 51 -28.90 -6.67 -16.46
N LEU A 52 -29.27 -5.52 -17.04
CA LEU A 52 -29.44 -4.27 -16.31
C LEU A 52 -30.55 -4.37 -15.27
N VAL A 53 -31.73 -4.86 -15.66
CA VAL A 53 -32.87 -4.99 -14.74
C VAL A 53 -32.56 -5.98 -13.61
N VAL A 54 -31.96 -7.12 -13.93
CA VAL A 54 -31.62 -8.13 -12.91
C VAL A 54 -30.55 -7.62 -11.96
N ALA A 55 -29.49 -6.97 -12.47
CA ALA A 55 -28.47 -6.36 -11.62
C ALA A 55 -29.05 -5.27 -10.71
N LEU A 56 -29.99 -4.46 -11.22
CA LEU A 56 -30.70 -3.45 -10.44
C LEU A 56 -31.50 -4.09 -9.31
N VAL A 57 -32.29 -5.12 -9.61
CA VAL A 57 -33.10 -5.83 -8.61
C VAL A 57 -32.20 -6.47 -7.56
N ILE A 58 -31.11 -7.14 -7.96
CA ILE A 58 -30.17 -7.76 -7.03
C ILE A 58 -29.52 -6.70 -6.12
N ALA A 59 -29.07 -5.58 -6.69
CA ALA A 59 -28.48 -4.49 -5.91
C ALA A 59 -29.47 -3.93 -4.87
N LEU A 60 -30.73 -3.71 -5.25
CA LEU A 60 -31.78 -3.27 -4.32
C LEU A 60 -32.07 -4.33 -3.24
N LEU A 61 -32.12 -5.61 -3.60
CA LEU A 61 -32.34 -6.71 -2.66
C LEU A 61 -31.22 -6.85 -1.62
N VAL A 62 -30.01 -6.36 -1.92
CA VAL A 62 -28.89 -6.36 -0.96
C VAL A 62 -28.84 -5.07 -0.14
N VAL A 63 -29.06 -3.92 -0.77
CA VAL A 63 -28.91 -2.62 -0.09
C VAL A 63 -30.11 -2.29 0.81
N ILE A 64 -31.34 -2.64 0.42
CA ILE A 64 -32.52 -2.32 1.24
C ILE A 64 -32.43 -3.00 2.62
N PRO A 65 -32.16 -4.32 2.73
CA PRO A 65 -32.04 -4.96 4.04
C PRO A 65 -30.83 -4.47 4.86
N HIS A 66 -29.76 -4.01 4.21
CA HIS A 66 -28.60 -3.38 4.87
C HIS A 66 -29.04 -2.08 5.56
N VAL A 67 -29.62 -1.16 4.80
CA VAL A 67 -30.04 0.15 5.32
C VAL A 67 -31.13 0.03 6.39
N LEU A 68 -32.04 -0.94 6.23
CA LEU A 68 -33.11 -1.19 7.20
C LEU A 68 -32.67 -2.06 8.40
N ASN A 69 -31.41 -2.52 8.44
CA ASN A 69 -30.89 -3.42 9.48
C ASN A 69 -31.72 -4.71 9.64
N TYR A 70 -32.17 -5.28 8.52
CA TYR A 70 -32.96 -6.53 8.50
C TYR A 70 -32.11 -7.79 8.32
N TYR A 71 -30.81 -7.64 8.08
CA TYR A 71 -29.91 -8.78 8.06
C TYR A 71 -29.79 -9.42 9.46
N PRO A 72 -29.67 -10.76 9.54
CA PRO A 72 -29.30 -11.40 10.79
C PRO A 72 -27.90 -10.95 11.23
N PRO A 73 -27.54 -11.10 12.52
CA PRO A 73 -26.21 -10.74 13.00
C PRO A 73 -25.11 -11.40 12.17
N ASN A 74 -24.13 -10.61 11.71
CA ASN A 74 -23.03 -11.03 10.82
C ASN A 74 -23.46 -11.54 9.42
N GLY A 75 -24.71 -11.30 9.02
CA GLY A 75 -25.24 -11.69 7.71
C GLY A 75 -25.27 -10.56 6.68
N ASP A 76 -24.86 -9.36 7.08
CA ASP A 76 -24.90 -8.18 6.22
C ASP A 76 -23.79 -8.24 5.16
N VAL A 77 -24.20 -8.40 3.90
CA VAL A 77 -23.28 -8.53 2.78
C VAL A 77 -22.47 -7.25 2.56
N VAL A 78 -23.07 -6.07 2.78
CA VAL A 78 -22.38 -4.80 2.58
C VAL A 78 -21.31 -4.61 3.66
N GLU A 79 -21.63 -4.92 4.91
CA GLU A 79 -20.67 -4.87 6.02
C GLU A 79 -19.51 -5.85 5.82
N ILE A 80 -19.81 -7.08 5.39
CA ILE A 80 -18.79 -8.08 5.06
C ILE A 80 -17.87 -7.56 3.95
N ILE A 81 -18.42 -6.98 2.89
CA ILE A 81 -17.63 -6.38 1.80
C ILE A 81 -16.76 -5.24 2.34
N ASN A 82 -17.30 -4.32 3.13
CA ASN A 82 -16.55 -3.19 3.69
C ASN A 82 -15.43 -3.64 4.64
N THR A 83 -15.61 -4.78 5.32
CA THR A 83 -14.58 -5.38 6.17
C THR A 83 -13.52 -6.13 5.35
N ALA A 84 -13.92 -6.81 4.28
CA ALA A 84 -13.03 -7.62 3.45
C ALA A 84 -12.21 -6.80 2.43
N LEU A 85 -12.81 -5.76 1.83
CA LEU A 85 -12.19 -4.97 0.76
C LEU A 85 -10.85 -4.33 1.17
N PRO A 86 -10.71 -3.70 2.35
CA PRO A 86 -9.42 -3.16 2.79
C PRO A 86 -8.36 -4.25 2.88
N GLN A 87 -8.72 -5.42 3.44
CA GLN A 87 -7.78 -6.54 3.61
C GLN A 87 -7.31 -7.10 2.27
N VAL A 88 -8.24 -7.33 1.34
CA VAL A 88 -7.92 -7.77 -0.03
C VAL A 88 -7.06 -6.73 -0.75
N SER A 89 -7.35 -5.44 -0.58
CA SER A 89 -6.59 -4.35 -1.20
C SER A 89 -5.15 -4.30 -0.68
N ILE A 90 -4.95 -4.45 0.63
CA ILE A 90 -3.62 -4.52 1.26
C ILE A 90 -2.81 -5.69 0.65
N ILE A 91 -3.43 -6.86 0.53
CA ILE A 91 -2.79 -8.04 -0.08
C ILE A 91 -2.47 -7.79 -1.56
N ALA A 92 -3.39 -7.22 -2.33
CA ALA A 92 -3.19 -6.91 -3.74
C ALA A 92 -2.03 -5.93 -3.94
N VAL A 93 -1.96 -4.86 -3.14
CA VAL A 93 -0.85 -3.90 -3.16
C VAL A 93 0.47 -4.58 -2.77
N ALA A 94 0.47 -5.46 -1.75
CA ALA A 94 1.67 -6.21 -1.38
C ALA A 94 2.19 -7.09 -2.52
N VAL A 95 1.30 -7.79 -3.23
CA VAL A 95 1.63 -8.62 -4.40
C VAL A 95 2.16 -7.74 -5.53
N ILE A 96 1.54 -6.60 -5.82
CA ILE A 96 2.02 -5.66 -6.84
C ILE A 96 3.42 -5.15 -6.48
N MET A 97 3.65 -4.76 -5.24
CA MET A 97 4.98 -4.32 -4.79
C MET A 97 6.01 -5.43 -4.93
N LEU A 98 5.66 -6.67 -4.58
CA LEU A 98 6.53 -7.82 -4.78
C LEU A 98 6.87 -8.04 -6.26
N LEU A 99 5.88 -7.99 -7.15
CA LEU A 99 6.08 -8.11 -8.59
C LEU A 99 6.96 -6.98 -9.13
N ILE A 100 6.83 -5.76 -8.61
CA ILE A 100 7.69 -4.63 -8.96
C ILE A 100 9.12 -4.89 -8.50
N LEU A 101 9.35 -5.39 -7.28
CA LEU A 101 10.69 -5.72 -6.81
C LEU A 101 11.32 -6.84 -7.64
N ILE A 102 10.56 -7.89 -7.95
CA ILE A 102 11.02 -8.98 -8.81
C ILE A 102 11.34 -8.44 -10.21
N GLY A 103 10.52 -7.55 -10.77
CA GLY A 103 10.78 -6.91 -12.06
C GLY A 103 12.02 -6.03 -12.03
N LEU A 104 12.20 -5.23 -10.97
CA LEU A 104 13.29 -4.27 -10.82
C LEU A 104 14.64 -4.93 -10.52
N PHE A 105 14.64 -6.00 -9.72
CA PHE A 105 15.87 -6.69 -9.28
C PHE A 105 16.11 -8.04 -9.96
N GLY A 106 15.10 -8.62 -10.63
CA GLY A 106 15.14 -9.94 -11.26
C GLY A 106 15.30 -9.92 -12.78
N GLY A 107 15.31 -8.75 -13.41
CA GLY A 107 15.45 -8.58 -14.87
C GLY A 107 16.81 -8.98 -15.46
N GLU A 108 17.83 -9.20 -14.63
CA GLU A 108 19.12 -9.72 -15.07
C GLU A 108 19.43 -11.04 -14.38
N ALA A 109 19.46 -12.12 -15.17
CA ALA A 109 19.85 -13.48 -14.78
C ALA A 109 21.33 -13.62 -14.34
N LYS A 110 21.91 -12.59 -13.70
CA LYS A 110 23.17 -12.65 -12.94
C LYS A 110 22.96 -12.94 -11.45
N TRP A 111 21.72 -13.23 -11.06
CA TRP A 111 21.32 -13.56 -9.69
C TRP A 111 22.03 -14.79 -9.10
N MET A 112 22.60 -15.65 -9.95
CA MET A 112 23.29 -16.87 -9.54
C MET A 112 24.81 -16.69 -9.33
N GLY A 113 25.36 -15.48 -9.46
CA GLY A 113 26.82 -15.27 -9.47
C GLY A 113 27.38 -14.18 -8.55
N SER A 114 26.57 -13.27 -8.01
CA SER A 114 27.07 -12.23 -7.10
C SER A 114 26.20 -12.14 -5.85
N SER A 115 26.81 -12.49 -4.72
CA SER A 115 26.21 -12.65 -3.39
C SER A 115 25.47 -11.41 -2.86
N LEU A 116 25.48 -10.25 -3.52
CA LEU A 116 24.82 -9.05 -3.01
C LEU A 116 23.35 -8.90 -3.49
N SER A 117 23.02 -9.22 -4.75
CA SER A 117 21.69 -8.87 -5.32
C SER A 117 20.57 -9.75 -4.78
N GLY A 118 20.84 -11.05 -4.57
CA GLY A 118 19.86 -11.99 -3.99
C GLY A 118 19.50 -11.66 -2.55
N TRP A 119 20.49 -11.24 -1.75
CA TRP A 119 20.26 -10.83 -0.36
C TRP A 119 19.42 -9.56 -0.26
N ILE A 120 19.62 -8.59 -1.16
CA ILE A 120 18.82 -7.36 -1.19
C ILE A 120 17.34 -7.66 -1.47
N ALA A 121 17.03 -8.59 -2.38
CA ALA A 121 15.66 -8.97 -2.67
C ALA A 121 15.00 -9.72 -1.51
N ILE A 122 15.73 -10.62 -0.83
CA ILE A 122 15.23 -11.33 0.36
C ILE A 122 14.95 -10.34 1.49
N VAL A 123 15.88 -9.41 1.75
CA VAL A 123 15.69 -8.35 2.76
C VAL A 123 14.51 -7.45 2.39
N SER A 124 14.37 -7.05 1.13
CA SER A 124 13.23 -6.25 0.67
C SER A 124 11.90 -6.98 0.80
N PHE A 125 11.88 -8.28 0.50
CA PHE A 125 10.71 -9.14 0.70
C PHE A 125 10.29 -9.20 2.17
N ILE A 126 11.26 -9.42 3.07
CA ILE A 126 11.01 -9.45 4.52
C ILE A 126 10.48 -8.08 4.99
N ILE A 127 11.08 -6.98 4.54
CA ILE A 127 10.62 -5.62 4.88
C ILE A 127 9.18 -5.39 4.42
N ILE A 128 8.81 -5.79 3.20
CA ILE A 128 7.43 -5.70 2.72
C ILE A 128 6.48 -6.51 3.61
N LEU A 129 6.82 -7.78 3.90
CA LEU A 129 5.98 -8.61 4.76
C LEU A 129 5.80 -8.01 6.16
N VAL A 130 6.85 -7.40 6.71
CA VAL A 130 6.81 -6.71 8.01
C VAL A 130 5.88 -5.49 7.95
N ILE A 131 6.05 -4.61 6.96
CA ILE A 131 5.25 -3.40 6.78
C ILE A 131 3.77 -3.74 6.53
N PHE A 132 3.50 -4.63 5.58
CA PHE A 132 2.13 -5.01 5.22
C PHE A 132 1.45 -5.84 6.31
N GLY A 133 2.18 -6.73 6.98
CA GLY A 133 1.66 -7.43 8.15
C GLY A 133 1.33 -6.46 9.29
N GLY A 134 2.10 -5.38 9.44
CA GLY A 134 1.82 -4.28 10.38
C GLY A 134 0.53 -3.56 10.03
N ALA A 135 0.41 -3.10 8.79
CA ALA A 135 -0.79 -2.42 8.30
C ALA A 135 -2.04 -3.30 8.37
N ALA A 136 -1.91 -4.61 8.15
CA ALA A 136 -3.00 -5.58 8.25
C ALA A 136 -3.35 -5.99 9.69
N GLY A 137 -2.62 -5.49 10.70
CA GLY A 137 -2.85 -5.83 12.10
C GLY A 137 -2.45 -7.26 12.48
N TRP A 138 -1.71 -8.00 11.64
CA TRP A 138 -1.26 -9.38 11.92
C TRP A 138 -0.39 -9.47 13.17
N TRP A 139 0.27 -8.37 13.51
CA TRP A 139 1.15 -8.28 14.67
C TRP A 139 0.48 -7.68 15.91
N GLY A 140 -0.85 -7.54 15.93
CA GLY A 140 -1.64 -6.87 16.97
C GLY A 140 -1.46 -7.41 18.39
N ASN A 141 -1.08 -8.69 18.55
CA ASN A 141 -0.84 -9.31 19.86
C ASN A 141 0.61 -9.17 20.38
N TRP A 142 1.54 -8.68 19.56
CA TRP A 142 2.89 -8.39 20.03
C TRP A 142 3.00 -6.94 20.48
N SER A 143 2.74 -6.70 21.77
CA SER A 143 2.88 -5.38 22.40
C SER A 143 4.24 -4.72 22.14
N TRP A 144 5.33 -5.50 22.13
CA TRP A 144 6.66 -5.01 21.76
C TRP A 144 6.75 -4.60 20.29
N PHE A 145 6.19 -5.40 19.38
CA PHE A 145 6.21 -5.13 17.95
C PHE A 145 5.32 -3.93 17.57
N HIS A 146 4.15 -3.78 18.19
CA HIS A 146 3.24 -2.65 17.98
C HIS A 146 3.79 -1.35 18.58
N SER A 147 4.50 -1.42 19.70
CA SER A 147 5.22 -0.26 20.26
C SER A 147 6.44 0.11 19.42
N PHE A 148 7.10 -0.88 18.81
CA PHE A 148 8.27 -0.66 17.98
C PHE A 148 7.94 -0.29 16.54
N LEU A 149 6.73 -0.55 16.00
CA LEU A 149 6.32 -0.26 14.61
C LEU A 149 5.10 0.68 14.45
N GLY A 150 4.36 0.98 15.52
CA GLY A 150 2.99 1.51 15.41
C GLY A 150 2.79 3.03 15.42
N GLY A 151 3.78 3.88 15.68
CA GLY A 151 3.49 5.32 15.73
C GLY A 151 4.75 6.18 15.72
N GLU A 152 4.91 6.98 14.66
CA GLU A 152 5.95 7.98 14.41
C GLU A 152 7.42 7.53 14.42
N THR A 153 7.86 6.78 15.43
CA THR A 153 9.25 6.37 15.65
C THR A 153 9.81 5.56 14.48
N VAL A 154 9.00 4.68 13.88
CA VAL A 154 9.42 3.91 12.71
C VAL A 154 9.42 4.71 11.44
N ALA A 155 8.45 5.60 11.27
CA ALA A 155 8.51 6.53 10.16
C ALA A 155 9.82 7.35 10.22
N ILE A 156 10.21 7.79 11.43
CA ILE A 156 11.46 8.52 11.67
C ILE A 156 12.69 7.62 11.45
N ILE A 157 12.71 6.39 12.00
CA ILE A 157 13.84 5.48 11.83
C ILE A 157 13.99 5.08 10.36
N VAL A 158 12.92 4.72 9.67
CA VAL A 158 12.93 4.39 8.24
C VAL A 158 13.35 5.61 7.42
N MET A 159 12.86 6.81 7.75
CA MET A 159 13.29 8.06 7.11
C MET A 159 14.79 8.29 7.31
N ILE A 160 15.33 8.15 8.52
CA ILE A 160 16.75 8.29 8.82
C ILE A 160 17.57 7.22 8.09
N LEU A 161 17.09 5.99 8.02
CA LEU A 161 17.77 4.87 7.39
C LEU A 161 17.81 5.03 5.87
N VAL A 162 16.67 5.40 5.25
CA VAL A 162 16.61 5.75 3.83
C VAL A 162 17.50 6.96 3.52
N PHE A 163 17.48 7.98 4.38
CA PHE A 163 18.36 9.14 4.25
C PHE A 163 19.84 8.74 4.34
N ALA A 164 20.23 7.89 5.29
CA ALA A 164 21.59 7.38 5.43
C ALA A 164 22.02 6.53 4.21
N ILE A 165 21.12 5.71 3.66
CA ILE A 165 21.38 4.95 2.42
C ILE A 165 21.57 5.90 1.24
N ILE A 166 20.72 6.92 1.10
CA ILE A 166 20.83 7.93 0.04
C ILE A 166 22.15 8.70 0.17
N VAL A 167 22.49 9.18 1.37
CA VAL A 167 23.75 9.89 1.64
C VAL A 167 24.92 8.97 1.31
N TRP A 168 24.93 7.74 1.80
CA TRP A 168 25.99 6.77 1.50
C TRP A 168 26.10 6.48 0.00
N TRP A 169 24.98 6.34 -0.71
CA TRP A 169 24.96 6.09 -2.14
C TRP A 169 25.46 7.28 -2.96
N ILE A 170 25.03 8.50 -2.62
CA ILE A 170 25.49 9.75 -3.25
C ILE A 170 26.98 9.99 -2.97
N THR A 171 27.41 9.82 -1.72
CA THR A 171 28.81 10.03 -1.31
C THR A 171 29.78 8.97 -1.84
N ARG A 172 29.28 7.82 -2.31
CA ARG A 172 30.11 6.80 -2.95
C ARG A 172 30.62 7.21 -4.34
N GLY A 173 30.13 8.32 -4.89
CA GLY A 173 30.41 8.80 -6.24
C GLY A 173 31.74 9.53 -6.46
N GLU A 174 32.39 10.08 -5.43
CA GLU A 174 33.62 10.86 -5.61
C GLU A 174 34.62 10.65 -4.47
N GLY A 175 35.80 10.11 -4.81
CA GLY A 175 37.02 10.34 -4.02
C GLY A 175 37.50 9.22 -3.10
N LYS A 176 37.93 8.09 -3.67
CA LYS A 176 38.88 7.17 -2.98
C LYS A 176 40.36 7.59 -3.11
N GLU A 177 40.65 8.72 -3.77
CA GLU A 177 42.03 9.22 -3.97
C GLU A 177 42.44 10.36 -3.01
N SER A 178 41.49 11.01 -2.31
CA SER A 178 41.77 12.18 -1.46
C SER A 178 42.24 11.82 -0.05
N GLU A 179 41.83 10.68 0.52
CA GLU A 179 42.21 10.28 1.89
C GLU A 179 43.68 9.85 2.01
N VAL A 180 44.23 9.18 0.98
CA VAL A 180 45.63 8.70 1.01
C VAL A 180 46.63 9.85 0.79
N ASN A 181 46.23 10.88 0.03
CA ASN A 181 47.08 12.06 -0.20
C ASN A 181 47.08 13.04 0.98
N ALA A 182 45.95 13.24 1.68
CA ALA A 182 45.89 14.13 2.83
C ALA A 182 46.74 13.61 4.01
N LEU A 183 46.66 12.32 4.32
CA LEU A 183 47.43 11.71 5.41
C LEU A 183 48.93 11.63 5.10
N SER A 184 49.30 11.37 3.85
CA SER A 184 50.71 11.34 3.44
C SER A 184 51.34 12.74 3.39
N GLN A 185 50.59 13.79 3.08
CA GLN A 185 51.07 15.17 3.14
C GLN A 185 51.26 15.65 4.58
N VAL A 186 50.34 15.30 5.50
CA VAL A 186 50.50 15.60 6.94
C VAL A 186 51.70 14.86 7.53
N GLY A 187 51.91 13.58 7.17
CA GLY A 187 53.07 12.82 7.60
C GLY A 187 54.40 13.42 7.12
N LYS A 188 54.46 13.94 5.89
CA LYS A 188 55.64 14.64 5.36
C LYS A 188 55.91 15.96 6.07
N TRP A 189 54.87 16.76 6.30
CA TRP A 189 55.00 18.06 6.99
C TRP A 189 55.48 17.90 8.44
N VAL A 190 54.97 16.89 9.16
CA VAL A 190 55.44 16.56 10.52
C VAL A 190 56.89 16.07 10.48
N GLY A 191 57.25 15.21 9.53
CA GLY A 191 58.62 14.70 9.39
C GLY A 191 59.66 15.79 9.11
N ASP A 192 59.29 16.82 8.35
CA ASP A 192 60.18 17.94 8.03
C ASP A 192 60.38 18.91 9.20
N MET A 193 59.40 19.01 10.12
CA MET A 193 59.55 19.81 11.35
C MET A 193 60.53 19.22 12.36
N PHE A 194 60.75 17.90 12.34
CA PHE A 194 61.69 17.22 13.26
C PHE A 194 63.09 17.04 12.67
N LYS A 195 63.34 17.51 11.44
CA LYS A 195 64.64 17.44 10.76
C LYS A 195 65.42 18.76 10.73
N LYS A 196 64.96 19.79 11.44
CA LYS A 196 65.68 21.03 11.72
C LYS A 196 66.00 21.13 13.20
#